data_AF-A0AAZ1XA71-F1
#
_entry.id   AF-A0AAZ1XA71-F1
#
_cell.length_a   1.000
_cell.length_b   1.000
_cell.length_c   1.000
_cell.angle_alpha   90.00
_cell.angle_beta   90.00
_cell.angle_gamma   90.00
#
_symmetry.space_group_name_H-M   'P 1'
#
loop_
_entity.id
_entity.type
_entity.pdbx_description
1 polymer ?
#
loop_
_entity_poly.entity_id
_entity_poly.type
_entity_poly.pdbx_seq_one_letter_code
_entity_poly.pdbx_strand_id
1 'polypeptide(L)'
;MNKDTEIDMIEVEVNELDPETGDGQAPGGKKNGSVKLKVPDDEVTFTGLSKKELMKVAGTPGWVRTRWVLLVLIWLGWFGILAGAIVIIVQAPRCKSIPEMNWWNEGPLYQITDLEVFSEGLKGVEEKLDDINELKVKGLVIGPLNIAQANQKIILNFAEISLVHGKAEDLDNLLKAAHKKGISVVLDLTPNYEGNPEWFSDGEEIMERVKAAAEYWLEKGLDGIKISDLVDPSNSTDWAKLRMAVQGNGTDDTKKRALMGVVNSISADEVSQLVNVSGVDLILSDLLSRNTGGKERIRDLETLHSEQRKIGWGLGAAQKDRLSKRATTRGLIRLYQLLLFTLPGTPVFTYGDEIGLQANQMSNETNQTREAPKMVWNVEKEETDGAKVSVGVFSLSLIKRSFALSAVKHFLEFHLQSNHTEYAEIRKWFRSLSDLRGKERSLLHGDYYSLYSSATSLSFLRVWDQSKRYITAVNWGDGLEELKLNLAPTEGVELPETAKVKLSTDQEFEVDSPVHLKDLTLKAGQALLLQFPYTG
;
A
#
# COMPACT_ATOMS: atom_id res chain seq x y z
N MET A 1 -44.21 21.59 -28.21
CA MET A 1 -44.09 21.98 -29.64
C MET A 1 -42.99 21.15 -30.25
N ASN A 2 -43.34 20.42 -31.32
CA ASN A 2 -42.49 19.53 -32.12
C ASN A 2 -41.15 20.17 -32.52
N LYS A 3 -40.09 19.36 -32.58
CA LYS A 3 -39.64 18.80 -33.87
C LYS A 3 -38.48 17.81 -33.69
N ASP A 4 -38.67 16.69 -34.37
CA ASP A 4 -37.73 15.61 -34.65
C ASP A 4 -36.49 16.12 -35.42
N THR A 5 -35.35 15.47 -35.15
CA THR A 5 -34.32 15.23 -36.16
C THR A 5 -33.67 13.88 -35.85
N GLU A 6 -33.85 12.98 -36.81
CA GLU A 6 -33.38 11.60 -36.93
C GLU A 6 -32.07 11.59 -37.75
N ILE A 7 -31.46 10.39 -37.92
CA ILE A 7 -30.41 10.01 -38.90
C ILE A 7 -28.95 10.21 -38.40
N ASP A 8 -28.00 9.26 -38.39
CA ASP A 8 -27.89 7.85 -38.83
C ASP A 8 -26.70 7.20 -38.09
N MET A 9 -26.79 5.91 -37.77
CA MET A 9 -25.63 5.10 -37.36
C MET A 9 -25.15 4.24 -38.53
N ILE A 10 -23.83 4.23 -38.68
CA ILE A 10 -23.03 3.59 -39.74
C ILE A 10 -23.08 2.06 -39.61
N GLU A 11 -23.52 1.36 -40.66
CA GLU A 11 -23.32 -0.07 -40.84
C GLU A 11 -21.88 -0.36 -41.29
N VAL A 12 -21.24 -1.32 -40.62
CA VAL A 12 -19.91 -1.84 -40.97
C VAL A 12 -20.10 -3.16 -41.72
N GLU A 13 -19.85 -3.15 -43.02
CA GLU A 13 -19.69 -4.35 -43.86
C GLU A 13 -18.42 -5.12 -43.48
N VAL A 14 -18.53 -6.44 -43.37
CA VAL A 14 -17.39 -7.35 -43.30
C VAL A 14 -17.34 -8.12 -44.62
N ASN A 15 -16.29 -7.85 -45.40
CA ASN A 15 -15.95 -8.55 -46.65
C ASN A 15 -15.39 -9.94 -46.35
N GLU A 16 -15.91 -10.97 -47.02
CA GLU A 16 -15.24 -12.27 -47.18
C GLU A 16 -14.54 -12.32 -48.55
N LEU A 17 -13.31 -12.84 -48.56
CA LEU A 17 -12.39 -12.95 -49.71
C LEU A 17 -12.59 -14.26 -50.51
N ASP A 18 -12.52 -14.16 -51.83
CA ASP A 18 -12.27 -15.27 -52.77
C ASP A 18 -10.77 -15.61 -52.92
N PRO A 19 -10.42 -16.83 -53.40
CA PRO A 19 -9.40 -16.90 -54.46
C PRO A 19 -9.70 -17.87 -55.61
N GLU A 20 -9.07 -17.54 -56.75
CA GLU A 20 -9.24 -18.00 -58.13
C GLU A 20 -8.81 -19.43 -58.49
N THR A 21 -9.24 -19.85 -59.68
CA THR A 21 -8.91 -21.07 -60.44
C THR A 21 -7.71 -20.88 -61.39
N GLY A 22 -6.97 -21.96 -61.68
CA GLY A 22 -5.91 -22.01 -62.70
C GLY A 22 -6.14 -23.10 -63.76
N ASP A 23 -5.92 -22.72 -65.01
CA ASP A 23 -6.16 -23.45 -66.27
C ASP A 23 -5.04 -24.46 -66.67
N GLY A 24 -5.39 -25.46 -67.51
CA GLY A 24 -4.43 -26.38 -68.15
C GLY A 24 -5.03 -27.18 -69.32
N GLN A 25 -4.35 -27.16 -70.48
CA GLN A 25 -4.91 -27.35 -71.84
C GLN A 25 -4.39 -28.60 -72.59
N ALA A 26 -5.29 -29.34 -73.28
CA ALA A 26 -5.18 -30.13 -74.56
C ALA A 26 -4.20 -31.36 -74.65
N PRO A 27 -4.35 -32.36 -75.58
CA PRO A 27 -4.94 -32.29 -76.94
C PRO A 27 -5.87 -33.44 -77.41
N GLY A 28 -6.62 -33.19 -78.49
CA GLY A 28 -7.53 -34.13 -79.16
C GLY A 28 -7.02 -34.67 -80.51
N GLY A 29 -7.40 -35.90 -80.83
CA GLY A 29 -7.30 -36.54 -82.14
C GLY A 29 -8.69 -36.92 -82.69
N LYS A 30 -8.90 -36.70 -83.99
CA LYS A 30 -10.16 -36.87 -84.76
C LYS A 30 -10.61 -38.33 -84.92
N LYS A 31 -11.93 -38.59 -84.93
CA LYS A 31 -12.76 -38.98 -86.10
C LYS A 31 -14.18 -39.44 -85.70
N ASN A 32 -15.07 -39.33 -86.69
CA ASN A 32 -16.53 -39.30 -86.63
C ASN A 32 -17.22 -40.63 -86.31
N GLY A 33 -18.45 -40.51 -85.79
CA GLY A 33 -19.58 -41.36 -86.18
C GLY A 33 -20.10 -42.34 -85.13
N SER A 34 -21.13 -41.92 -84.38
CA SER A 34 -22.44 -42.60 -84.27
C SER A 34 -23.16 -42.24 -82.96
N VAL A 35 -24.41 -41.80 -83.13
CA VAL A 35 -25.58 -41.91 -82.24
C VAL A 35 -25.36 -41.62 -80.75
N LYS A 36 -25.80 -40.42 -80.33
CA LYS A 36 -26.00 -40.03 -78.94
C LYS A 36 -27.09 -40.89 -78.29
N LEU A 37 -26.72 -41.65 -77.28
CA LEU A 37 -27.60 -42.04 -76.16
C LEU A 37 -26.72 -42.29 -74.94
N LYS A 38 -26.53 -41.24 -74.13
CA LYS A 38 -26.18 -41.34 -72.71
C LYS A 38 -27.04 -40.33 -71.96
N VAL A 39 -27.84 -40.91 -71.06
CA VAL A 39 -28.44 -40.41 -69.82
C VAL A 39 -28.18 -38.93 -69.51
N PRO A 40 -29.23 -38.11 -69.30
CA PRO A 40 -29.06 -36.89 -68.52
C PRO A 40 -28.88 -37.29 -67.05
N ASP A 41 -27.65 -37.14 -66.56
CA ASP A 41 -27.41 -36.94 -65.14
C ASP A 41 -27.98 -35.55 -64.80
N ASP A 42 -29.12 -35.53 -64.10
CA ASP A 42 -29.69 -34.30 -63.56
C ASP A 42 -28.82 -33.83 -62.39
N GLU A 43 -27.82 -33.01 -62.68
CA GLU A 43 -27.24 -32.09 -61.70
C GLU A 43 -28.32 -31.08 -61.29
N VAL A 44 -29.03 -31.37 -60.21
CA VAL A 44 -30.01 -30.43 -59.62
C VAL A 44 -29.24 -29.32 -58.91
N THR A 45 -28.82 -28.30 -59.65
CA THR A 45 -28.43 -27.01 -59.08
C THR A 45 -29.67 -26.35 -58.47
N PHE A 46 -29.63 -26.14 -57.15
CA PHE A 46 -30.71 -25.50 -56.40
C PHE A 46 -30.83 -24.03 -56.83
N THR A 47 -31.70 -23.77 -57.81
CA THR A 47 -32.05 -22.42 -58.25
C THR A 47 -33.09 -21.85 -57.28
N GLY A 48 -32.75 -20.76 -56.58
CA GLY A 48 -33.72 -20.10 -55.70
C GLY A 48 -34.97 -19.66 -56.47
N LEU A 49 -36.15 -19.81 -55.86
CA LEU A 49 -37.42 -19.43 -56.49
C LEU A 49 -37.48 -17.93 -56.84
N SER A 50 -38.07 -17.59 -57.99
CA SER A 50 -38.35 -16.20 -58.36
C SER A 50 -39.45 -15.59 -57.46
N LYS A 51 -39.42 -14.27 -57.21
CA LYS A 51 -40.37 -13.55 -56.33
C LYS A 51 -41.85 -13.88 -56.63
N LYS A 52 -42.21 -14.03 -57.91
CA LYS A 52 -43.59 -14.29 -58.34
C LYS A 52 -44.03 -15.73 -58.02
N GLU A 53 -43.11 -16.69 -58.09
CA GLU A 53 -43.36 -18.11 -57.79
C GLU A 53 -43.38 -18.35 -56.28
N LEU A 54 -42.47 -17.69 -55.55
CA LEU A 54 -42.42 -17.74 -54.09
C LEU A 54 -43.69 -17.18 -53.46
N MET A 55 -44.20 -16.05 -53.94
CA MET A 55 -45.41 -15.41 -53.39
C MET A 55 -46.68 -16.26 -53.61
N LYS A 56 -46.73 -17.11 -54.64
CA LYS A 56 -47.85 -18.06 -54.84
C LYS A 56 -47.91 -19.14 -53.75
N VAL A 57 -46.75 -19.60 -53.28
CA VAL A 57 -46.65 -20.64 -52.23
C VAL A 57 -46.68 -20.02 -50.82
N ALA A 58 -46.00 -18.89 -50.63
CA ALA A 58 -45.88 -18.18 -49.35
C ALA A 58 -47.19 -17.54 -48.87
N GLY A 59 -48.13 -17.23 -49.78
CA GLY A 59 -49.44 -16.66 -49.44
C GLY A 59 -50.48 -17.69 -49.00
N THR A 60 -50.16 -18.98 -48.97
CA THR A 60 -51.11 -20.02 -48.56
C THR A 60 -51.47 -19.87 -47.06
N PRO A 61 -52.74 -20.11 -46.65
CA PRO A 61 -53.18 -19.90 -45.27
C PRO A 61 -52.36 -20.68 -44.23
N GLY A 62 -51.85 -21.86 -44.60
CA GLY A 62 -50.96 -22.66 -43.75
C GLY A 62 -49.63 -21.96 -43.47
N TRP A 63 -48.91 -21.52 -44.51
CA TRP A 63 -47.62 -20.83 -44.36
C TRP A 63 -47.73 -19.48 -43.68
N VAL A 64 -48.79 -18.71 -43.95
CA VAL A 64 -49.04 -17.44 -43.27
C VAL A 64 -49.25 -17.66 -41.76
N ARG A 65 -50.04 -18.65 -41.36
CA ARG A 65 -50.25 -19.00 -39.94
C ARG A 65 -48.95 -19.47 -39.28
N THR A 66 -48.18 -20.35 -39.94
CA THR A 66 -46.89 -20.82 -39.41
C THR A 66 -45.90 -19.68 -39.21
N ARG A 67 -45.82 -18.72 -40.15
CA ARG A 67 -44.95 -17.54 -40.01
C ARG A 67 -45.36 -16.65 -38.83
N TRP A 68 -46.66 -16.40 -38.65
CA TRP A 68 -47.15 -15.64 -37.50
C TRP A 68 -46.88 -16.35 -36.19
N VAL A 69 -47.05 -17.67 -36.11
CA VAL A 69 -46.73 -18.47 -34.93
C VAL A 69 -45.23 -18.39 -34.61
N LEU A 70 -44.35 -18.58 -35.60
CA LEU A 70 -42.90 -18.46 -35.41
C LEU A 70 -42.49 -17.05 -34.97
N LEU A 71 -43.08 -16.00 -35.55
CA LEU A 71 -42.79 -14.62 -35.17
C LEU A 71 -43.22 -14.34 -33.73
N VAL A 72 -44.39 -14.80 -33.31
CA VAL A 72 -44.85 -14.69 -31.91
C VAL A 72 -43.92 -15.47 -30.97
N LEU A 73 -43.50 -16.69 -31.33
CA LEU A 73 -42.56 -17.47 -30.53
C LEU A 73 -41.19 -16.79 -30.38
N ILE A 74 -40.68 -16.15 -31.44
CA ILE A 74 -39.44 -15.37 -31.38
C ILE A 74 -39.59 -14.19 -30.42
N TRP A 75 -40.69 -13.44 -30.50
CA TRP A 75 -40.93 -12.32 -29.57
C TRP A 75 -41.10 -12.80 -28.12
N LEU A 76 -41.82 -13.89 -27.88
CA LEU A 76 -41.93 -14.49 -26.55
C LEU A 76 -40.57 -14.97 -26.03
N GLY A 77 -39.75 -15.58 -26.87
CA GLY A 77 -38.37 -15.95 -26.53
C GLY A 77 -37.51 -14.74 -26.20
N TRP A 78 -37.61 -13.67 -26.98
CA TRP A 78 -36.89 -12.41 -26.74
C TRP A 78 -37.30 -11.76 -25.41
N PHE A 79 -38.61 -11.67 -25.12
CA PHE A 79 -39.10 -11.20 -23.84
C PHE A 79 -38.68 -12.11 -22.68
N GLY A 80 -38.61 -13.42 -22.90
CA GLY A 80 -38.11 -14.39 -21.94
C GLY A 80 -36.62 -14.18 -21.61
N ILE A 81 -35.79 -13.97 -22.62
CA ILE A 81 -34.35 -13.66 -22.45
C ILE A 81 -34.19 -12.31 -21.73
N LEU A 82 -34.96 -11.29 -22.11
CA LEU A 82 -34.92 -9.98 -21.46
C LEU A 82 -35.33 -10.07 -19.99
N ALA A 83 -36.43 -10.75 -19.68
CA ALA A 83 -36.90 -10.96 -18.32
C ALA A 83 -35.87 -11.77 -17.51
N GLY A 84 -35.29 -12.82 -18.10
CA GLY A 84 -34.20 -13.60 -17.50
C GLY A 84 -32.98 -12.73 -17.17
N ALA A 85 -32.57 -11.86 -18.09
CA ALA A 85 -31.44 -10.95 -17.88
C ALA A 85 -31.72 -9.97 -16.72
N ILE A 86 -32.93 -9.40 -16.67
CA ILE A 86 -33.36 -8.52 -15.57
C ILE A 86 -33.35 -9.27 -14.24
N VAL A 87 -33.88 -10.50 -14.20
CA VAL A 87 -33.92 -11.32 -12.97
C VAL A 87 -32.50 -11.61 -12.48
N ILE A 88 -31.57 -11.97 -13.36
CA ILE A 88 -30.17 -12.21 -12.99
C ILE A 88 -29.54 -10.95 -12.38
N ILE A 89 -29.74 -9.77 -12.98
CA ILE A 89 -29.20 -8.51 -12.48
C ILE A 89 -29.79 -8.15 -11.11
N VAL A 90 -31.10 -8.38 -10.90
CA VAL A 90 -31.78 -8.07 -9.65
C VAL A 90 -31.39 -9.05 -8.53
N GLN A 91 -31.17 -10.32 -8.85
CA GLN A 91 -30.77 -11.35 -7.88
C GLN A 91 -29.26 -11.32 -7.57
N ALA A 92 -28.44 -10.78 -8.47
CA ALA A 92 -27.01 -10.66 -8.23
C ALA A 92 -26.75 -9.76 -7.00
N PRO A 93 -25.99 -10.23 -5.99
CA PRO A 93 -25.67 -9.41 -4.83
C PRO A 93 -24.86 -8.19 -5.28
N ARG A 94 -25.15 -7.04 -4.68
CA ARG A 94 -24.41 -5.81 -4.98
C ARG A 94 -23.01 -5.90 -4.38
N CYS A 95 -22.00 -5.50 -5.15
CA CYS A 95 -20.66 -5.35 -4.61
C CYS A 95 -20.66 -4.28 -3.51
N LYS A 96 -19.89 -4.51 -2.45
CA LYS A 96 -19.60 -3.53 -1.41
C LYS A 96 -18.94 -2.32 -2.09
N SER A 97 -19.50 -1.13 -1.91
CA SER A 97 -18.95 0.10 -2.47
C SER A 97 -17.54 0.33 -1.94
N ILE A 98 -16.63 0.73 -2.82
CA ILE A 98 -15.27 1.11 -2.42
C ILE A 98 -15.40 2.34 -1.52
N PRO A 99 -14.88 2.30 -0.29
CA PRO A 99 -14.94 3.45 0.58
C PRO A 99 -14.05 4.57 0.04
N GLU A 100 -14.47 5.81 0.23
CA GLU A 100 -13.61 6.96 -0.02
C GLU A 100 -12.42 6.91 0.96
N MET A 101 -11.19 6.91 0.40
CA MET A 101 -9.95 6.89 1.17
C MET A 101 -9.21 8.20 0.97
N ASN A 102 -8.56 8.67 2.02
CA ASN A 102 -7.65 9.81 1.92
C ASN A 102 -6.26 9.30 1.53
N TRP A 103 -5.40 10.19 1.01
CA TRP A 103 -4.07 9.81 0.54
C TRP A 103 -3.21 9.16 1.63
N TRP A 104 -3.40 9.52 2.90
CA TRP A 104 -2.70 8.92 4.05
C TRP A 104 -3.20 7.51 4.41
N ASN A 105 -4.31 7.05 3.85
CA ASN A 105 -4.81 5.68 4.05
C ASN A 105 -4.44 4.73 2.90
N GLU A 106 -3.92 5.25 1.79
CA GLU A 106 -3.61 4.44 0.59
C GLU A 106 -2.31 3.64 0.70
N GLY A 107 -1.45 3.91 1.68
CA GLY A 107 -0.15 3.25 1.80
C GLY A 107 0.66 3.72 2.99
N PRO A 108 1.93 3.27 3.09
CA PRO A 108 2.78 3.60 4.22
C PRO A 108 3.24 5.06 4.20
N LEU A 109 3.42 5.61 5.40
CA LEU A 109 4.10 6.88 5.64
C LEU A 109 5.55 6.62 6.06
N TYR A 110 6.47 7.43 5.54
CA TYR A 110 7.89 7.34 5.82
C TYR A 110 8.35 8.57 6.59
N GLN A 111 8.91 8.39 7.79
CA GLN A 111 9.28 9.46 8.70
C GLN A 111 10.80 9.68 8.69
N ILE A 112 11.23 10.86 8.28
CA ILE A 112 12.61 11.33 8.37
C ILE A 112 12.70 12.27 9.57
N THR A 113 13.31 11.81 10.66
CA THR A 113 13.39 12.60 11.90
C THR A 113 14.55 13.60 11.89
N ASP A 114 15.67 13.23 11.26
CA ASP A 114 16.88 14.04 11.14
C ASP A 114 17.36 14.03 9.69
N LEU A 115 17.25 15.18 9.01
CA LEU A 115 17.61 15.32 7.61
C LEU A 115 19.12 15.33 7.37
N GLU A 116 19.91 15.76 8.36
CA GLU A 116 21.37 15.83 8.25
C GLU A 116 21.94 14.40 8.19
N VAL A 117 21.48 13.55 9.10
CA VAL A 117 21.91 12.16 9.23
C VAL A 117 21.34 11.28 8.10
N PHE A 118 20.16 11.62 7.57
CA PHE A 118 19.54 10.89 6.48
C PHE A 118 20.21 11.19 5.12
N SER A 119 20.42 12.47 4.80
CA SER A 119 20.86 12.88 3.47
C SER A 119 21.55 14.24 3.42
N GLU A 120 22.14 14.70 4.53
CA GLU A 120 22.87 15.98 4.58
C GLU A 120 21.99 17.19 4.17
N GLY A 121 20.68 17.13 4.51
CA GLY A 121 19.70 18.22 4.28
C GLY A 121 18.68 17.94 3.17
N LEU A 122 17.85 18.95 2.87
CA LEU A 122 16.69 18.86 1.97
C LEU A 122 17.06 18.48 0.53
N LYS A 123 18.18 18.99 0.02
CA LYS A 123 18.67 18.65 -1.33
C LYS A 123 18.97 17.15 -1.47
N GLY A 124 19.59 16.56 -0.45
CA GLY A 124 19.83 15.12 -0.48
C GLY A 124 18.54 14.32 -0.39
N VAL A 125 17.50 14.81 0.30
CA VAL A 125 16.18 14.16 0.29
C VAL A 125 15.59 14.16 -1.12
N GLU A 126 15.72 15.27 -1.84
CA GLU A 126 15.27 15.37 -3.24
C GLU A 126 16.00 14.36 -4.13
N GLU A 127 17.32 14.23 -3.99
CA GLU A 127 18.14 13.25 -4.74
C GLU A 127 17.77 11.80 -4.42
N LYS A 128 17.38 11.51 -3.17
CA LYS A 128 16.97 10.17 -2.71
C LYS A 128 15.48 9.88 -2.90
N LEU A 129 14.74 10.80 -3.49
CA LEU A 129 13.30 10.64 -3.65
C LEU A 129 12.93 9.49 -4.60
N ASP A 130 13.78 9.18 -5.58
CA ASP A 130 13.64 7.99 -6.42
C ASP A 130 13.76 6.70 -5.61
N ASP A 131 14.77 6.61 -4.74
CA ASP A 131 14.97 5.48 -3.83
C ASP A 131 13.77 5.26 -2.89
N ILE A 132 13.16 6.35 -2.44
CA ILE A 132 11.96 6.36 -1.58
C ILE A 132 10.72 5.93 -2.37
N ASN A 133 10.55 6.42 -3.60
CA ASN A 133 9.42 6.05 -4.46
C ASN A 133 9.43 4.55 -4.83
N GLU A 134 10.60 3.94 -4.94
CA GLU A 134 10.72 2.48 -5.11
C GLU A 134 10.13 1.68 -3.95
N LEU A 135 10.13 2.24 -2.73
CA LEU A 135 9.49 1.64 -1.55
C LEU A 135 7.96 1.76 -1.58
N LYS A 136 7.38 2.41 -2.59
CA LYS A 136 5.93 2.63 -2.77
C LYS A 136 5.27 3.37 -1.60
N VAL A 137 6.01 4.26 -0.96
CA VAL A 137 5.46 5.12 0.10
C VAL A 137 4.54 6.18 -0.48
N LYS A 138 3.49 6.52 0.27
CA LYS A 138 2.47 7.49 -0.16
C LYS A 138 2.65 8.85 0.48
N GLY A 139 3.29 8.90 1.65
CA GLY A 139 3.57 10.13 2.35
C GLY A 139 4.96 10.14 2.97
N LEU A 140 5.55 11.33 2.99
CA LEU A 140 6.81 11.64 3.64
C LEU A 140 6.55 12.58 4.80
N VAL A 141 6.92 12.18 6.01
CA VAL A 141 6.87 13.03 7.21
C VAL A 141 8.26 13.54 7.47
N ILE A 142 8.48 14.83 7.26
CA ILE A 142 9.77 15.48 7.44
C ILE A 142 9.81 16.14 8.81
N GLY A 143 10.82 15.76 9.59
CA GLY A 143 11.05 16.23 10.96
C GLY A 143 11.39 17.71 11.04
N PRO A 144 11.30 18.30 12.23
CA PRO A 144 11.15 19.75 12.38
C PRO A 144 12.26 20.52 11.67
N LEU A 145 11.86 21.39 10.74
CA LEU A 145 12.76 22.25 9.97
C LEU A 145 12.98 23.62 10.62
N ASN A 146 12.15 23.94 11.60
CA ASN A 146 12.16 25.21 12.30
C ASN A 146 13.41 25.37 13.16
N ILE A 147 13.81 26.63 13.35
CA ILE A 147 14.88 26.96 14.29
C ILE A 147 14.29 26.83 15.69
N ALA A 148 14.82 25.94 16.52
CA ALA A 148 14.48 25.85 17.93
C ALA A 148 15.72 25.48 18.75
N GLN A 149 15.67 25.78 20.04
CA GLN A 149 16.65 25.32 21.03
C GLN A 149 15.88 24.77 22.23
N ALA A 150 16.38 23.68 22.80
CA ALA A 150 15.76 22.99 23.94
C ALA A 150 15.29 23.96 25.04
N ASN A 151 13.99 23.96 25.31
CA ASN A 151 13.34 24.73 26.37
C ASN A 151 13.45 26.28 26.23
N GLN A 152 13.71 26.82 25.04
CA GLN A 152 13.86 28.26 24.81
C GLN A 152 12.83 28.83 23.81
N LYS A 153 11.78 29.47 24.33
CA LYS A 153 10.70 30.10 23.53
C LYS A 153 11.16 31.23 22.59
N ILE A 154 12.22 31.96 22.98
CA ILE A 154 12.66 33.20 22.31
C ILE A 154 13.31 32.89 20.95
N ILE A 155 14.00 31.76 20.83
CA ILE A 155 14.77 31.39 19.64
C ILE A 155 13.90 30.61 18.63
N LEU A 156 12.74 30.12 19.08
CA LEU A 156 11.81 29.39 18.23
C LEU A 156 11.41 30.25 17.03
N ASN A 157 11.62 29.79 15.81
CA ASN A 157 11.12 30.41 14.59
C ASN A 157 10.60 29.35 13.63
N PHE A 158 9.29 29.35 13.41
CA PHE A 158 8.62 28.39 12.53
C PHE A 158 8.60 28.80 11.05
N ALA A 159 8.81 30.08 10.74
CA ALA A 159 8.72 30.59 9.38
C ALA A 159 10.02 30.38 8.59
N GLU A 160 11.15 30.29 9.29
CA GLU A 160 12.47 30.09 8.70
C GLU A 160 12.92 28.64 8.85
N ILE A 161 13.55 28.13 7.79
CA ILE A 161 14.22 26.83 7.81
C ILE A 161 15.63 27.04 8.37
N SER A 162 16.03 26.17 9.30
CA SER A 162 17.40 26.16 9.82
C SER A 162 18.41 26.01 8.68
N LEU A 163 19.46 26.83 8.70
CA LEU A 163 20.53 26.80 7.69
C LEU A 163 21.20 25.44 7.56
N VAL A 164 21.13 24.60 8.60
CA VAL A 164 21.64 23.22 8.62
C VAL A 164 20.84 22.31 7.68
N HIS A 165 19.55 22.57 7.49
CA HIS A 165 18.67 21.74 6.66
C HIS A 165 18.56 22.23 5.22
N GLY A 166 18.86 23.51 4.96
CA GLY A 166 18.87 24.11 3.63
C GLY A 166 18.10 25.42 3.56
N LYS A 167 17.62 25.77 2.37
CA LYS A 167 16.82 26.98 2.11
C LYS A 167 15.36 26.65 1.83
N ALA A 168 14.48 27.65 1.94
CA ALA A 168 13.08 27.53 1.55
C ALA A 168 12.89 27.12 0.08
N GLU A 169 13.80 27.52 -0.81
CA GLU A 169 13.80 27.11 -2.23
C GLU A 169 14.05 25.61 -2.39
N ASP A 170 14.87 25.00 -1.52
CA ASP A 170 15.15 23.56 -1.57
C ASP A 170 13.91 22.76 -1.18
N LEU A 171 13.11 23.28 -0.23
CA LEU A 171 11.82 22.68 0.13
C LEU A 171 10.81 22.78 -1.02
N ASP A 172 10.73 23.91 -1.72
CA ASP A 172 9.84 24.07 -2.88
C ASP A 172 10.19 23.08 -4.02
N ASN A 173 11.48 22.88 -4.29
CA ASN A 173 11.95 21.88 -5.26
C ASN A 173 11.59 20.46 -4.82
N LEU A 174 11.81 20.13 -3.54
CA LEU A 174 11.44 18.84 -2.97
C LEU A 174 9.93 18.57 -3.08
N LEU A 175 9.09 19.55 -2.77
CA LEU A 175 7.63 19.43 -2.87
C LEU A 175 7.19 19.15 -4.32
N LYS A 176 7.72 19.91 -5.27
CA LYS A 176 7.46 19.69 -6.71
C LYS A 176 7.90 18.29 -7.16
N ALA A 177 9.08 17.85 -6.74
CA ALA A 177 9.60 16.53 -7.06
C ALA A 177 8.76 15.40 -6.44
N ALA A 178 8.30 15.58 -5.20
CA ALA A 178 7.46 14.63 -4.46
C ALA A 178 6.07 14.50 -5.09
N HIS A 179 5.40 15.62 -5.36
CA HIS A 179 4.09 15.61 -5.99
C HIS A 179 4.13 15.02 -7.40
N LYS A 180 5.20 15.26 -8.17
CA LYS A 180 5.39 14.62 -9.49
C LYS A 180 5.44 13.09 -9.41
N LYS A 181 5.87 12.54 -8.27
CA LYS A 181 5.93 11.09 -8.00
C LYS A 181 4.70 10.58 -7.24
N GLY A 182 3.73 11.44 -6.92
CA GLY A 182 2.54 11.07 -6.15
C GLY A 182 2.80 10.86 -4.65
N ILE A 183 3.88 11.43 -4.12
CA ILE A 183 4.21 11.39 -2.69
C ILE A 183 3.74 12.69 -2.06
N SER A 184 2.91 12.58 -1.02
CA SER A 184 2.46 13.72 -0.22
C SER A 184 3.49 14.06 0.86
N VAL A 185 3.66 15.33 1.19
CA VAL A 185 4.67 15.77 2.18
C VAL A 185 4.00 16.41 3.39
N VAL A 186 4.36 15.93 4.57
CA VAL A 186 3.89 16.40 5.88
C VAL A 186 5.06 16.98 6.64
N LEU A 187 4.87 18.16 7.22
CA LEU A 187 5.87 18.84 8.05
C LEU A 187 5.57 18.64 9.54
N ASP A 188 6.56 18.22 10.31
CA ASP A 188 6.51 18.22 11.77
C ASP A 188 6.73 19.63 12.30
N LEU A 189 5.70 20.23 12.91
CA LEU A 189 5.74 21.58 13.50
C LEU A 189 5.80 21.54 15.03
N THR A 190 6.34 20.46 15.60
CA THR A 190 6.48 20.33 17.06
C THR A 190 7.38 21.46 17.62
N PRO A 191 6.85 22.35 18.49
CA PRO A 191 7.57 23.54 18.97
C PRO A 191 8.87 23.25 19.74
N ASN A 192 8.83 22.29 20.66
CA ASN A 192 9.93 21.98 21.59
C ASN A 192 10.55 20.61 21.28
N TYR A 193 10.86 20.33 20.01
CA TYR A 193 11.33 19.00 19.61
C TYR A 193 12.69 18.59 20.22
N GLU A 194 13.46 19.53 20.78
CA GLU A 194 14.72 19.27 21.49
C GLU A 194 14.60 19.28 23.02
N GLY A 195 13.42 19.61 23.56
CA GLY A 195 13.19 19.81 25.00
C GLY A 195 12.10 18.92 25.57
N ASN A 196 11.53 19.34 26.70
CA ASN A 196 10.46 18.60 27.35
C ASN A 196 9.13 18.71 26.56
N PRO A 197 8.30 17.65 26.58
CA PRO A 197 7.02 17.60 25.87
C PRO A 197 5.95 18.48 26.51
N GLU A 198 6.20 19.07 27.68
CA GLU A 198 5.27 20.04 28.26
C GLU A 198 5.23 21.27 27.36
N TRP A 199 4.10 21.46 26.68
CA TRP A 199 3.79 22.65 25.89
C TRP A 199 3.86 23.80 26.88
N PHE A 200 5.00 24.47 26.88
CA PHE A 200 5.42 25.41 27.90
C PHE A 200 4.24 26.18 28.48
N SER A 201 4.21 26.33 29.79
CA SER A 201 3.19 26.84 30.72
C SER A 201 2.27 28.03 30.30
N ASP A 202 2.49 28.62 29.13
CA ASP A 202 1.68 29.62 28.41
C ASP A 202 1.41 29.14 26.95
N GLY A 203 0.57 28.12 26.77
CA GLY A 203 0.38 27.43 25.49
C GLY A 203 -0.35 28.21 24.39
N GLU A 204 -1.08 29.28 24.73
CA GLU A 204 -1.92 30.04 23.79
C GLU A 204 -1.08 30.78 22.73
N GLU A 205 -0.04 31.51 23.14
CA GLU A 205 0.85 32.24 22.21
C GLU A 205 1.59 31.28 21.26
N ILE A 206 2.04 30.12 21.77
CA ILE A 206 2.74 29.13 20.96
C ILE A 206 1.80 28.52 19.92
N MET A 207 0.54 28.26 20.30
CA MET A 207 -0.46 27.73 19.38
C MET A 207 -0.85 28.71 18.28
N GLU A 208 -0.94 30.00 18.57
CA GLU A 208 -1.12 31.01 17.51
C GLU A 208 0.05 31.03 16.53
N ARG A 209 1.28 30.88 17.02
CA ARG A 209 2.49 30.81 16.18
C ARG A 209 2.52 29.54 15.33
N VAL A 210 2.15 28.39 15.91
CA VAL A 210 2.01 27.11 15.18
C VAL A 210 0.93 27.22 14.12
N LYS A 211 -0.21 27.85 14.43
CA LYS A 211 -1.28 28.11 13.46
C LYS A 211 -0.79 28.97 12.29
N ALA A 212 -0.14 30.10 12.57
CA ALA A 212 0.39 30.99 11.53
C ALA A 212 1.43 30.27 10.66
N ALA A 213 2.29 29.44 11.27
CA ALA A 213 3.24 28.62 10.54
C ALA A 213 2.56 27.56 9.67
N ALA A 214 1.54 26.88 10.20
CA ALA A 214 0.76 25.90 9.45
C ALA A 214 0.11 26.54 8.22
N GLU A 215 -0.53 27.70 8.36
CA GLU A 215 -1.12 28.45 7.24
C GLU A 215 -0.06 28.79 6.19
N TYR A 216 1.07 29.37 6.61
CA TYR A 216 2.17 29.72 5.72
C TYR A 216 2.71 28.52 4.93
N TRP A 217 2.98 27.41 5.62
CA TRP A 217 3.57 26.21 5.03
C TRP A 217 2.59 25.44 4.13
N LEU A 218 1.30 25.43 4.48
CA LEU A 218 0.27 24.82 3.65
C LEU A 218 -0.01 25.64 2.38
N GLU A 219 0.09 26.97 2.44
CA GLU A 219 0.05 27.83 1.23
C GLU A 219 1.22 27.57 0.28
N LYS A 220 2.39 27.17 0.82
CA LYS A 220 3.56 26.75 0.01
C LYS A 220 3.40 25.38 -0.64
N GLY A 221 2.30 24.65 -0.36
CA GLY A 221 1.96 23.39 -1.01
C GLY A 221 2.20 22.14 -0.18
N LEU A 222 2.43 22.24 1.13
CA LEU A 222 2.45 21.07 2.02
C LEU A 222 1.07 20.39 2.10
N ASP A 223 1.08 19.06 2.24
CA ASP A 223 -0.12 18.23 2.24
C ASP A 223 -0.62 17.89 3.64
N GLY A 224 0.14 18.24 4.68
CA GLY A 224 -0.28 18.06 6.05
C GLY A 224 0.70 18.59 7.08
N ILE A 225 0.25 18.63 8.32
CA ILE A 225 1.01 19.07 9.48
C ILE A 225 0.98 17.96 10.54
N LYS A 226 2.13 17.66 11.12
CA LYS A 226 2.27 16.77 12.26
C LYS A 226 2.60 17.56 13.52
N ILE A 227 1.95 17.20 14.62
CA ILE A 227 2.19 17.77 15.95
C ILE A 227 2.37 16.63 16.95
N SER A 228 3.46 16.67 17.70
CA SER A 228 3.71 15.71 18.77
C SER A 228 3.15 16.15 20.12
N ASP A 229 2.97 15.17 21.01
CA ASP A 229 2.54 15.33 22.40
C ASP A 229 1.19 16.04 22.53
N LEU A 230 0.20 15.55 21.78
CA LEU A 230 -1.17 16.03 21.86
C LEU A 230 -1.78 15.64 23.22
N VAL A 231 -2.06 16.63 24.07
CA VAL A 231 -2.79 16.48 25.33
C VAL A 231 -4.21 17.01 25.13
N ASP A 232 -5.21 16.35 25.73
CA ASP A 232 -6.67 16.53 25.54
C ASP A 232 -7.07 17.92 24.99
N PRO A 233 -7.28 18.05 23.67
CA PRO A 233 -7.54 19.33 23.02
C PRO A 233 -8.97 19.85 23.21
N SER A 234 -9.84 19.07 23.86
CA SER A 234 -11.29 19.32 23.95
C SER A 234 -11.67 20.67 24.57
N ASN A 235 -10.81 21.20 25.45
CA ASN A 235 -11.06 22.45 26.15
C ASN A 235 -10.37 23.67 25.51
N SER A 236 -9.60 23.50 24.43
CA SER A 236 -8.86 24.60 23.79
C SER A 236 -9.60 25.11 22.56
N THR A 237 -10.02 26.38 22.61
CA THR A 237 -10.51 27.09 21.42
C THR A 237 -9.45 27.21 20.33
N ASP A 238 -8.17 27.17 20.69
CA ASP A 238 -7.06 27.37 19.75
C ASP A 238 -6.78 26.13 18.92
N TRP A 239 -7.01 24.94 19.50
CA TRP A 239 -6.99 23.69 18.74
C TRP A 239 -8.02 23.69 17.61
N ALA A 240 -9.25 24.14 17.89
CA ALA A 240 -10.28 24.25 16.88
C ALA A 240 -9.88 25.23 15.75
N LYS A 241 -9.24 26.36 16.11
CA LYS A 241 -8.71 27.33 15.13
C LYS A 241 -7.61 26.72 14.26
N LEU A 242 -6.68 25.98 14.85
CA LEU A 242 -5.61 25.28 14.12
C LEU A 242 -6.19 24.23 13.17
N ARG A 243 -7.14 23.42 13.65
CA ARG A 243 -7.82 22.41 12.82
C ARG A 243 -8.47 23.05 11.60
N MET A 244 -9.21 24.14 11.79
CA MET A 244 -9.82 24.89 10.70
C MET A 244 -8.80 25.46 9.73
N ALA A 245 -7.64 25.91 10.22
CA ALA A 245 -6.56 26.43 9.37
C ALA A 245 -5.93 25.33 8.50
N VAL A 246 -5.76 24.11 9.05
CA VAL A 246 -5.15 22.99 8.33
C VAL A 246 -6.12 22.35 7.34
N GLN A 247 -7.32 22.00 7.80
CA GLN A 247 -8.32 21.28 7.01
C GLN A 247 -9.10 22.21 6.05
N GLY A 248 -9.06 23.52 6.31
CA GLY A 248 -9.81 24.51 5.53
C GLY A 248 -11.32 24.44 5.74
N ASN A 249 -12.05 25.36 5.12
CA ASN A 249 -13.48 25.17 4.91
C ASN A 249 -13.60 24.10 3.81
N GLY A 250 -14.11 22.91 4.13
CA GLY A 250 -14.12 21.71 3.27
C GLY A 250 -14.97 21.79 1.99
N THR A 251 -14.90 22.91 1.27
CA THR A 251 -15.68 23.25 0.08
C THR A 251 -14.85 23.26 -1.20
N ASP A 252 -13.51 23.18 -1.11
CA ASP A 252 -12.64 23.19 -2.29
C ASP A 252 -12.01 21.80 -2.50
N ASP A 253 -12.51 21.11 -3.52
CA ASP A 253 -12.36 19.67 -3.81
C ASP A 253 -10.98 19.27 -4.35
N THR A 254 -9.94 20.10 -4.19
CA THR A 254 -8.70 19.94 -4.99
C THR A 254 -7.50 19.37 -4.24
N LYS A 255 -7.44 19.40 -2.89
CA LYS A 255 -6.41 18.66 -2.12
C LYS A 255 -6.75 18.53 -0.63
N LYS A 256 -7.05 17.32 -0.16
CA LYS A 256 -7.26 17.05 1.27
C LYS A 256 -5.95 17.18 2.04
N ARG A 257 -5.94 18.06 3.05
CA ARG A 257 -4.80 18.29 3.94
C ARG A 257 -4.93 17.43 5.20
N ALA A 258 -3.83 16.83 5.65
CA ALA A 258 -3.83 15.95 6.83
C ALA A 258 -3.36 16.70 8.08
N LEU A 259 -4.12 16.61 9.17
CA LEU A 259 -3.62 16.91 10.51
C LEU A 259 -3.25 15.61 11.23
N MET A 260 -1.98 15.47 11.61
CA MET A 260 -1.45 14.29 12.29
C MET A 260 -1.10 14.62 13.74
N GLY A 261 -1.58 13.83 14.69
CA GLY A 261 -1.27 13.96 16.11
C GLY A 261 -0.44 12.79 16.61
N VAL A 262 0.54 13.04 17.46
CA VAL A 262 1.25 11.97 18.19
C VAL A 262 0.87 12.01 19.66
N VAL A 263 0.55 10.86 20.21
CA VAL A 263 0.22 10.66 21.62
C VAL A 263 1.15 9.61 22.23
N ASN A 264 1.65 9.90 23.43
CA ASN A 264 2.60 9.05 24.14
C ASN A 264 2.05 8.71 25.53
N SER A 265 2.24 7.47 25.99
CA SER A 265 1.86 7.03 27.35
C SER A 265 0.35 7.09 27.71
N ILE A 266 -0.54 7.12 26.71
CA ILE A 266 -2.01 7.12 26.86
C ILE A 266 -2.61 5.72 26.58
N SER A 267 -3.70 5.31 27.24
CA SER A 267 -4.36 4.01 27.00
C SER A 267 -5.09 3.93 25.66
N ALA A 268 -5.36 2.73 25.14
CA ALA A 268 -6.09 2.56 23.88
C ALA A 268 -7.51 3.16 23.91
N ASP A 269 -8.19 3.08 25.06
CA ASP A 269 -9.52 3.67 25.25
C ASP A 269 -9.48 5.20 25.14
N GLU A 270 -8.49 5.84 25.78
CA GLU A 270 -8.28 7.29 25.70
C GLU A 270 -7.88 7.72 24.28
N VAL A 271 -7.07 6.93 23.56
CA VAL A 271 -6.78 7.17 22.14
C VAL A 271 -8.06 7.16 21.32
N SER A 272 -8.95 6.17 21.53
CA SER A 272 -10.24 6.11 20.85
C SER A 272 -11.12 7.34 21.13
N GLN A 273 -11.13 7.82 22.37
CA GLN A 273 -11.82 9.06 22.73
C GLN A 273 -11.20 10.28 22.03
N LEU A 274 -9.87 10.39 22.03
CA LEU A 274 -9.15 11.47 21.37
C LEU A 274 -9.40 11.52 19.86
N VAL A 275 -9.46 10.37 19.18
CA VAL A 275 -9.80 10.30 17.75
C VAL A 275 -11.15 10.97 17.44
N ASN A 276 -12.12 10.81 18.33
CA ASN A 276 -13.46 11.35 18.16
C ASN A 276 -13.56 12.82 18.57
N VAL A 277 -12.80 13.24 19.59
CA VAL A 277 -12.89 14.60 20.15
C VAL A 277 -11.94 15.58 19.47
N SER A 278 -10.73 15.16 19.12
CA SER A 278 -9.70 16.05 18.56
C SER A 278 -9.96 16.46 17.11
N GLY A 279 -10.69 15.65 16.34
CA GLY A 279 -10.90 15.89 14.91
C GLY A 279 -9.63 15.76 14.06
N VAL A 280 -8.60 15.09 14.59
CA VAL A 280 -7.35 14.75 13.90
C VAL A 280 -7.63 13.69 12.82
N ASP A 281 -6.93 13.79 11.69
CA ASP A 281 -7.07 12.86 10.57
C ASP A 281 -6.31 11.55 10.77
N LEU A 282 -5.17 11.61 11.46
CA LEU A 282 -4.34 10.46 11.80
C LEU A 282 -3.65 10.63 13.16
N ILE A 283 -3.86 9.68 14.07
CA ILE A 283 -3.18 9.61 15.38
C ILE A 283 -2.13 8.51 15.37
N LEU A 284 -0.89 8.86 15.71
CA LEU A 284 0.18 7.90 16.00
C LEU A 284 0.30 7.73 17.51
N SER A 285 0.31 6.49 17.97
CA SER A 285 0.47 6.15 19.39
C SER A 285 1.67 5.23 19.62
N ASP A 286 2.14 5.20 20.86
CA ASP A 286 3.22 4.31 21.29
C ASP A 286 2.77 2.91 21.74
N LEU A 287 1.48 2.57 21.60
CA LEU A 287 0.89 1.34 22.14
C LEU A 287 1.64 0.07 21.71
N LEU A 288 2.01 -0.03 20.43
CA LEU A 288 2.80 -1.17 19.93
C LEU A 288 4.23 -1.21 20.49
N SER A 289 4.79 -0.03 20.75
CA SER A 289 6.15 0.13 21.27
C SER A 289 6.27 -0.18 22.75
N ARG A 290 5.17 -0.29 23.50
CA ARG A 290 5.23 -0.51 24.96
C ARG A 290 5.76 -1.89 25.33
N ASN A 291 6.41 -1.96 26.50
CA ASN A 291 6.90 -3.20 27.10
C ASN A 291 5.85 -3.82 28.04
N THR A 292 4.60 -3.87 27.58
CA THR A 292 3.42 -4.29 28.34
C THR A 292 3.05 -5.76 28.10
N GLY A 293 3.91 -6.51 27.39
CA GLY A 293 3.65 -7.90 26.99
C GLY A 293 2.69 -8.01 25.81
N GLY A 294 2.64 -9.17 25.15
CA GLY A 294 1.84 -9.33 23.92
C GLY A 294 0.33 -9.33 24.14
N LYS A 295 -0.17 -9.77 25.30
CA LYS A 295 -1.62 -9.76 25.59
C LYS A 295 -2.19 -8.34 25.63
N GLU A 296 -1.51 -7.43 26.33
CA GLU A 296 -1.94 -6.03 26.41
C GLU A 296 -1.85 -5.37 25.04
N ARG A 297 -0.76 -5.62 24.29
CA ARG A 297 -0.60 -5.14 22.92
C ARG A 297 -1.74 -5.59 21.99
N ILE A 298 -2.15 -6.85 22.07
CA ILE A 298 -3.26 -7.38 21.26
C ILE A 298 -4.58 -6.74 21.68
N ARG A 299 -4.81 -6.56 22.99
CA ARG A 299 -6.00 -5.85 23.49
C ARG A 299 -6.06 -4.42 22.96
N ASP A 300 -4.94 -3.70 22.95
CA ASP A 300 -4.86 -2.34 22.41
C ASP A 300 -5.20 -2.30 20.90
N LEU A 301 -4.67 -3.27 20.13
CA LEU A 301 -5.00 -3.47 18.71
C LEU A 301 -6.50 -3.73 18.50
N GLU A 302 -7.08 -4.65 19.27
CA GLU A 302 -8.50 -5.00 19.21
C GLU A 302 -9.40 -3.87 19.69
N THR A 303 -8.93 -2.95 20.52
CA THR A 303 -9.73 -1.79 20.95
C THR A 303 -9.82 -0.74 19.82
N LEU A 304 -8.75 -0.58 19.04
CA LEU A 304 -8.63 0.48 18.03
C LEU A 304 -9.02 0.04 16.60
N HIS A 305 -9.36 -1.22 16.37
CA HIS A 305 -9.66 -1.74 15.03
C HIS A 305 -10.85 -1.03 14.35
N SER A 306 -11.84 -0.54 15.11
CA SER A 306 -13.00 0.18 14.58
C SER A 306 -12.60 1.54 13.97
N GLU A 307 -11.63 2.22 14.58
CA GLU A 307 -11.11 3.53 14.17
C GLU A 307 -9.94 3.43 13.18
N GLN A 308 -9.74 2.26 12.55
CA GLN A 308 -8.58 1.93 11.71
C GLN A 308 -8.15 3.02 10.71
N ARG A 309 -9.08 3.83 10.18
CA ARG A 309 -8.75 4.87 9.19
C ARG A 309 -8.08 6.10 9.77
N LYS A 310 -8.16 6.31 11.07
CA LYS A 310 -7.58 7.45 11.78
C LYS A 310 -6.39 7.04 12.65
N ILE A 311 -5.96 5.79 12.59
CA ILE A 311 -4.84 5.26 13.38
C ILE A 311 -3.63 5.00 12.48
N GLY A 312 -2.49 5.55 12.91
CA GLY A 312 -1.17 5.25 12.38
C GLY A 312 -0.46 4.23 13.25
N TRP A 313 -0.04 3.10 12.68
CA TRP A 313 0.71 2.07 13.38
C TRP A 313 2.19 2.17 13.06
N GLY A 314 3.02 2.37 14.08
CA GLY A 314 4.48 2.32 13.93
C GLY A 314 5.14 1.80 15.20
N LEU A 315 6.19 0.99 15.03
CA LEU A 315 6.98 0.48 16.15
C LEU A 315 8.16 1.43 16.39
N GLY A 316 7.97 2.39 17.31
CA GLY A 316 8.92 3.46 17.63
C GLY A 316 8.64 4.79 16.94
N ALA A 317 7.77 4.80 15.92
CA ALA A 317 7.51 6.00 15.11
C ALA A 317 6.98 7.19 15.95
N ALA A 318 6.13 6.93 16.95
CA ALA A 318 5.61 7.95 17.86
C ALA A 318 6.74 8.63 18.66
N GLN A 319 7.72 7.85 19.14
CA GLN A 319 8.89 8.35 19.84
C GLN A 319 10.04 8.81 18.92
N LYS A 320 9.81 8.88 17.61
CA LYS A 320 10.85 9.19 16.61
C LYS A 320 12.02 8.17 16.64
N ASP A 321 11.72 6.95 17.09
CA ASP A 321 12.66 5.85 17.20
C ASP A 321 12.54 4.88 16.02
N ARG A 322 13.58 4.05 15.85
CA ARG A 322 13.64 2.97 14.86
C ARG A 322 13.08 1.67 15.42
N LEU A 323 12.52 0.86 14.53
CA LEU A 323 12.02 -0.48 14.79
C LEU A 323 13.10 -1.40 15.38
N SER A 324 14.36 -1.20 14.98
CA SER A 324 15.51 -2.00 15.46
C SER A 324 15.81 -1.86 16.95
N LYS A 325 15.38 -0.76 17.61
CA LYS A 325 15.48 -0.63 19.08
C LYS A 325 14.66 -1.69 19.81
N ARG A 326 13.59 -2.20 19.17
CA ARG A 326 12.71 -3.23 19.74
C ARG A 326 12.95 -4.60 19.12
N ALA A 327 13.16 -4.66 17.82
CA ALA A 327 13.42 -5.88 17.08
C ALA A 327 14.91 -5.97 16.74
N THR A 328 15.67 -6.68 17.59
CA THR A 328 17.11 -6.82 17.41
C THR A 328 17.47 -7.85 16.34
N THR A 329 16.63 -8.87 16.14
CA THR A 329 16.88 -9.93 15.16
C THR A 329 16.20 -9.66 13.83
N ARG A 330 16.80 -10.17 12.75
CA ARG A 330 16.29 -10.05 11.37
C ARG A 330 14.88 -10.63 11.21
N GLY A 331 14.64 -11.79 11.83
CA GLY A 331 13.32 -12.44 11.83
C GLY A 331 12.26 -11.53 12.45
N LEU A 332 12.57 -10.92 13.60
CA LEU A 332 11.67 -9.97 14.25
C LEU A 332 11.44 -8.71 13.42
N ILE A 333 12.48 -8.15 12.77
CA ILE A 333 12.33 -6.98 11.90
C ILE A 333 11.35 -7.29 10.76
N ARG A 334 11.55 -8.41 10.05
CA ARG A 334 10.67 -8.85 8.95
C ARG A 334 9.25 -9.15 9.45
N LEU A 335 9.12 -9.75 10.64
CA LEU A 335 7.86 -10.03 11.31
C LEU A 335 7.07 -8.74 11.59
N TYR A 336 7.70 -7.74 12.21
CA TYR A 336 7.02 -6.49 12.54
C TYR A 336 6.69 -5.67 11.29
N GLN A 337 7.54 -5.70 10.25
CA GLN A 337 7.20 -5.11 8.95
C GLN A 337 5.94 -5.78 8.38
N LEU A 338 5.88 -7.12 8.35
CA LEU A 338 4.71 -7.85 7.87
C LEU A 338 3.46 -7.53 8.70
N LEU A 339 3.59 -7.49 10.02
CA LEU A 339 2.50 -7.12 10.92
C LEU A 339 1.99 -5.71 10.61
N LEU A 340 2.86 -4.71 10.54
CA LEU A 340 2.46 -3.32 10.28
C LEU A 340 1.78 -3.16 8.91
N PHE A 341 2.27 -3.81 7.87
CA PHE A 341 1.66 -3.76 6.53
C PHE A 341 0.31 -4.48 6.44
N THR A 342 0.05 -5.46 7.30
CA THR A 342 -1.18 -6.27 7.27
C THR A 342 -2.23 -5.82 8.28
N LEU A 343 -1.86 -5.02 9.28
CA LEU A 343 -2.79 -4.42 10.22
C LEU A 343 -3.77 -3.43 9.54
N PRO A 344 -4.99 -3.29 10.09
CA PRO A 344 -5.94 -2.29 9.64
C PRO A 344 -5.47 -0.88 10.05
N GLY A 345 -5.38 0.03 9.08
CA GLY A 345 -4.89 1.40 9.28
C GLY A 345 -3.61 1.73 8.50
N THR A 346 -2.98 2.86 8.86
CA THR A 346 -1.84 3.41 8.11
C THR A 346 -0.53 2.99 8.75
N PRO A 347 0.31 2.18 8.08
CA PRO A 347 1.64 1.86 8.60
C PRO A 347 2.58 3.06 8.51
N VAL A 348 3.32 3.34 9.58
CA VAL A 348 4.29 4.43 9.67
C VAL A 348 5.65 3.85 10.06
N PHE A 349 6.64 4.11 9.22
CA PHE A 349 8.01 3.63 9.41
C PHE A 349 8.97 4.81 9.57
N THR A 350 9.95 4.68 10.44
CA THR A 350 11.05 5.63 10.56
C THR A 350 12.15 5.26 9.57
N TYR A 351 12.91 6.24 9.08
CA TYR A 351 13.98 5.96 8.15
C TYR A 351 14.98 4.93 8.70
N GLY A 352 15.43 4.02 7.83
CA GLY A 352 16.29 2.89 8.18
C GLY A 352 15.53 1.65 8.62
N ASP A 353 14.23 1.73 8.92
CA ASP A 353 13.42 0.55 9.25
C ASP A 353 13.31 -0.41 8.06
N GLU A 354 13.38 0.09 6.82
CA GLU A 354 13.31 -0.72 5.59
C GLU A 354 14.56 -1.56 5.34
N ILE A 355 15.70 -1.19 5.91
CA ILE A 355 16.93 -1.99 5.88
C ILE A 355 17.23 -2.66 7.22
N GLY A 356 16.45 -2.39 8.27
CA GLY A 356 16.71 -2.88 9.62
C GLY A 356 17.93 -2.22 10.28
N LEU A 357 18.16 -0.93 9.98
CA LEU A 357 19.30 -0.15 10.48
C LEU A 357 19.32 -0.16 12.00
N GLN A 358 20.37 -0.75 12.58
CA GLN A 358 20.50 -0.85 14.03
C GLN A 358 20.76 0.54 14.63
N ALA A 359 20.03 0.87 15.70
CA ALA A 359 20.36 2.04 16.49
C ALA A 359 21.72 1.80 17.19
N ASN A 360 22.74 2.60 16.86
CA ASN A 360 24.04 2.48 17.53
C ASN A 360 23.89 2.74 19.03
N GLN A 361 24.22 1.76 19.87
CA GLN A 361 24.52 1.97 21.28
C GLN A 361 25.97 2.45 21.40
N MET A 362 26.25 3.70 21.05
CA MET A 362 27.55 4.31 21.35
C MET A 362 27.38 5.20 22.58
N SER A 363 27.67 4.65 23.75
CA SER A 363 27.85 5.41 24.99
C SER A 363 29.11 6.26 24.86
N ASN A 364 28.98 7.56 24.55
CA ASN A 364 30.08 8.50 24.71
C ASN A 364 29.73 9.49 25.83
N GLU A 365 30.68 9.66 26.75
CA GLU A 365 30.66 10.41 28.02
C GLU A 365 30.51 11.94 27.87
N THR A 366 29.90 12.43 26.80
CA THR A 366 29.67 13.86 26.59
C THR A 366 28.21 14.10 26.28
N ASN A 367 27.52 14.77 27.22
CA ASN A 367 26.11 15.20 27.20
C ASN A 367 25.76 16.15 26.04
N GLN A 368 26.02 15.78 24.79
CA GLN A 368 25.50 16.47 23.61
C GLN A 368 24.99 15.45 22.59
N THR A 369 23.67 15.42 22.54
CA THR A 369 22.71 14.59 21.80
C THR A 369 22.92 14.55 20.29
N ARG A 370 22.97 13.33 19.73
CA ARG A 370 22.28 12.89 18.49
C ARG A 370 22.46 11.37 18.31
N GLU A 371 21.48 10.59 18.81
CA GLU A 371 21.43 9.11 18.83
C GLU A 371 20.96 8.47 17.48
N ALA A 372 21.23 9.13 16.36
CA ALA A 372 20.72 8.74 15.04
C ALA A 372 21.88 8.20 14.16
N PRO A 373 21.87 6.92 13.73
CA PRO A 373 22.82 6.36 12.78
C PRO A 373 22.57 6.94 11.40
N LYS A 374 23.67 7.18 10.69
CA LYS A 374 23.68 7.65 9.30
C LYS A 374 22.99 6.63 8.40
N MET A 375 22.11 7.11 7.53
CA MET A 375 21.42 6.25 6.57
C MET A 375 22.43 5.66 5.58
N VAL A 376 22.33 4.36 5.33
CA VAL A 376 23.23 3.63 4.42
C VAL A 376 22.58 3.55 3.05
N TRP A 377 23.07 4.36 2.11
CA TRP A 377 22.67 4.36 0.72
C TRP A 377 23.58 3.44 -0.13
N ASN A 378 23.14 3.04 -1.33
CA ASN A 378 23.88 2.16 -2.27
C ASN A 378 24.02 0.70 -1.85
N VAL A 379 22.98 0.14 -1.24
CA VAL A 379 22.93 -1.28 -0.85
C VAL A 379 23.05 -2.25 -2.06
N GLU A 380 22.72 -1.80 -3.27
CA GLU A 380 22.67 -2.65 -4.48
C GLU A 380 23.78 -2.35 -5.53
N LYS A 381 24.60 -1.30 -5.36
CA LYS A 381 25.47 -0.78 -6.45
C LYS A 381 26.95 -1.17 -6.40
N GLU A 382 27.41 -1.93 -5.41
CA GLU A 382 28.84 -2.32 -5.29
C GLU A 382 29.16 -3.75 -5.76
N GLU A 383 28.42 -4.32 -6.73
CA GLU A 383 28.90 -5.55 -7.40
C GLU A 383 29.89 -5.28 -8.54
N THR A 384 30.12 -4.02 -8.96
CA THR A 384 30.90 -3.74 -10.20
C THR A 384 31.96 -2.65 -10.16
N ASP A 385 32.40 -2.16 -8.99
CA ASP A 385 33.56 -1.25 -8.98
C ASP A 385 34.54 -1.58 -7.86
N GLY A 386 35.49 -2.44 -8.16
CA GLY A 386 36.62 -2.69 -7.29
C GLY A 386 37.54 -1.47 -7.25
N ALA A 387 37.30 -0.50 -6.36
CA ALA A 387 38.34 0.42 -5.86
C ALA A 387 37.85 1.41 -4.78
N LYS A 388 38.50 1.33 -3.60
CA LYS A 388 38.74 2.38 -2.60
C LYS A 388 37.59 2.76 -1.65
N VAL A 389 37.37 1.91 -0.64
CA VAL A 389 36.78 2.35 0.64
C VAL A 389 37.85 3.08 1.47
N SER A 390 37.63 4.37 1.68
CA SER A 390 38.35 5.20 2.65
C SER A 390 37.89 4.82 4.07
N VAL A 391 38.58 3.87 4.70
CA VAL A 391 38.37 3.57 6.12
C VAL A 391 38.95 4.73 6.93
N GLY A 392 38.06 5.46 7.63
CA GLY A 392 38.44 6.47 8.61
C GLY A 392 39.46 5.90 9.60
N VAL A 393 40.57 6.61 9.75
CA VAL A 393 41.74 6.20 10.50
C VAL A 393 41.38 6.02 11.99
N PHE A 394 40.97 4.82 12.39
CA PHE A 394 41.34 4.35 13.71
C PHE A 394 42.85 4.19 13.71
N SER A 395 43.54 4.92 14.59
CA SER A 395 44.99 4.86 14.75
C SER A 395 45.42 3.46 15.19
N LEU A 396 45.54 2.52 14.25
CA LEU A 396 46.28 1.27 14.38
C LEU A 396 47.78 1.55 14.26
N SER A 397 48.32 2.45 15.09
CA SER A 397 49.76 2.75 15.10
C SER A 397 50.63 1.63 15.71
N LEU A 398 50.03 0.50 16.11
CA LEU A 398 50.73 -0.56 16.85
C LEU A 398 50.82 -1.94 16.16
N ILE A 399 50.23 -2.14 14.97
CA ILE A 399 50.35 -3.44 14.27
C ILE A 399 51.42 -3.38 13.17
N LYS A 400 52.70 -3.43 13.57
CA LYS A 400 53.80 -3.76 12.65
C LYS A 400 53.80 -5.27 12.35
N ARG A 401 52.91 -5.73 11.48
CA ARG A 401 53.01 -7.03 10.77
C ARG A 401 52.11 -7.01 9.54
N SER A 402 52.72 -6.99 8.36
CA SER A 402 52.08 -6.89 7.04
C SER A 402 51.03 -7.98 6.76
N PHE A 403 51.08 -9.11 7.46
CA PHE A 403 50.11 -10.20 7.31
C PHE A 403 48.79 -9.98 8.08
N ALA A 404 48.85 -9.32 9.25
CA ALA A 404 47.67 -9.07 10.09
C ALA A 404 46.75 -8.01 9.47
N LEU A 405 47.32 -7.01 8.81
CA LEU A 405 46.55 -5.93 8.17
C LEU A 405 45.71 -6.43 6.99
N SER A 406 46.24 -7.38 6.21
CA SER A 406 45.51 -7.99 5.09
C SER A 406 44.35 -8.86 5.55
N ALA A 407 44.54 -9.65 6.61
CA ALA A 407 43.48 -10.48 7.18
C ALA A 407 42.37 -9.62 7.84
N VAL A 408 42.75 -8.56 8.55
CA VAL A 408 41.79 -7.60 9.12
C VAL A 408 41.02 -6.87 8.04
N LYS A 409 41.68 -6.44 6.96
CA LYS A 409 41.03 -5.81 5.81
C LYS A 409 40.03 -6.76 5.13
N HIS A 410 40.44 -8.01 4.86
CA HIS A 410 39.55 -9.02 4.29
C HIS A 410 38.36 -9.33 5.19
N PHE A 411 38.57 -9.39 6.51
CA PHE A 411 37.50 -9.61 7.49
C PHE A 411 36.52 -8.44 7.51
N LEU A 412 37.02 -7.19 7.45
CA LEU A 412 36.18 -6.00 7.42
C LEU A 412 35.37 -5.91 6.11
N GLU A 413 36.01 -6.17 4.96
CA GLU A 413 35.36 -6.22 3.65
C GLU A 413 34.29 -7.31 3.61
N PHE A 414 34.60 -8.51 4.13
CA PHE A 414 33.63 -9.60 4.23
C PHE A 414 32.43 -9.23 5.13
N HIS A 415 32.67 -8.59 6.28
CA HIS A 415 31.60 -8.18 7.19
C HIS A 415 30.73 -7.07 6.60
N LEU A 416 31.33 -6.09 5.92
CA LEU A 416 30.60 -5.04 5.20
C LEU A 416 29.75 -5.64 4.08
N GLN A 417 30.31 -6.54 3.26
CA GLN A 417 29.58 -7.20 2.18
C GLN A 417 28.43 -8.08 2.68
N SER A 418 28.63 -8.77 3.80
CA SER A 418 27.58 -9.49 4.54
C SER A 418 26.45 -8.55 4.94
N ASN A 419 26.74 -7.42 5.58
CA ASN A 419 25.72 -6.47 6.02
C ASN A 419 24.96 -5.83 4.85
N HIS A 420 25.63 -5.51 3.73
CA HIS A 420 24.99 -4.97 2.53
C HIS A 420 24.00 -5.96 1.90
N THR A 421 24.39 -7.23 1.79
CA THR A 421 23.50 -8.28 1.27
C THR A 421 22.26 -8.40 2.15
N GLU A 422 22.44 -8.36 3.47
CA GLU A 422 21.34 -8.43 4.43
C GLU A 422 20.39 -7.23 4.33
N TYR A 423 20.92 -6.02 4.23
CA TYR A 423 20.12 -4.81 3.98
C TYR A 423 19.34 -4.92 2.66
N ALA A 424 19.93 -5.48 1.61
CA ALA A 424 19.27 -5.67 0.32
C ALA A 424 18.06 -6.61 0.46
N GLU A 425 18.21 -7.71 1.19
CA GLU A 425 17.12 -8.66 1.42
C GLU A 425 15.96 -8.05 2.22
N ILE A 426 16.26 -7.33 3.31
CA ILE A 426 15.22 -6.68 4.12
C ILE A 426 14.52 -5.59 3.30
N ARG A 427 15.25 -4.83 2.48
CA ARG A 427 14.67 -3.81 1.60
C ARG A 427 13.78 -4.44 0.53
N LYS A 428 14.17 -5.55 -0.08
CA LYS A 428 13.36 -6.32 -1.04
C LYS A 428 12.08 -6.85 -0.39
N TRP A 429 12.19 -7.37 0.83
CA TRP A 429 11.04 -7.80 1.63
C TRP A 429 10.07 -6.66 1.93
N PHE A 430 10.58 -5.51 2.40
CA PHE A 430 9.78 -4.31 2.64
C PHE A 430 9.05 -3.85 1.38
N ARG A 431 9.76 -3.78 0.24
CA ARG A 431 9.19 -3.42 -1.06
C ARG A 431 8.08 -4.36 -1.48
N SER A 432 8.26 -5.67 -1.28
CA SER A 432 7.27 -6.69 -1.62
C SER A 432 5.99 -6.55 -0.78
N LEU A 433 6.13 -6.25 0.50
CA LEU A 433 4.99 -5.99 1.40
C LEU A 433 4.25 -4.70 1.04
N SER A 434 5.00 -3.62 0.77
CA SER A 434 4.43 -2.33 0.39
C SER A 434 3.65 -2.42 -0.93
N ASP A 435 4.21 -3.11 -1.94
CA ASP A 435 3.55 -3.35 -3.22
C ASP A 435 2.31 -4.24 -3.07
N LEU A 436 2.39 -5.28 -2.23
CA LEU A 436 1.24 -6.15 -1.93
C LEU A 436 0.11 -5.34 -1.27
N ARG A 437 0.45 -4.51 -0.28
CA ARG A 437 -0.53 -3.63 0.40
C ARG A 437 -1.17 -2.67 -0.59
N GLY A 438 -0.41 -2.06 -1.51
CA GLY A 438 -0.96 -1.12 -2.50
C GLY A 438 -1.86 -1.77 -3.57
N LYS A 439 -1.74 -3.07 -3.82
CA LYS A 439 -2.52 -3.79 -4.85
C LYS A 439 -3.75 -4.51 -4.30
N GLU A 440 -3.67 -5.04 -3.09
CA GLU A 440 -4.71 -5.91 -2.53
C GLU A 440 -5.73 -5.13 -1.70
N ARG A 441 -6.98 -5.08 -2.17
CA ARG A 441 -8.10 -4.37 -1.51
C ARG A 441 -8.38 -4.88 -0.09
N SER A 442 -8.22 -6.19 0.12
CA SER A 442 -8.38 -6.83 1.43
C SER A 442 -7.38 -6.30 2.45
N LEU A 443 -6.17 -5.95 2.03
CA LEU A 443 -5.19 -5.35 2.93
C LEU A 443 -5.47 -3.86 3.12
N LEU A 444 -5.77 -3.10 2.05
CA LEU A 444 -6.03 -1.66 2.16
C LEU A 444 -7.17 -1.30 3.10
N HIS A 445 -8.35 -1.87 2.88
CA HIS A 445 -9.59 -1.47 3.56
C HIS A 445 -10.50 -2.66 3.90
N GLY A 446 -9.95 -3.88 3.84
CA GLY A 446 -10.65 -5.08 4.28
C GLY A 446 -10.93 -5.10 5.77
N ASP A 447 -12.03 -5.76 6.13
CA ASP A 447 -12.48 -5.97 7.50
C ASP A 447 -11.46 -6.85 8.24
N TYR A 448 -11.34 -6.66 9.55
CA TYR A 448 -10.41 -7.36 10.43
C TYR A 448 -11.17 -8.33 11.33
N TYR A 449 -10.73 -9.58 11.39
CA TYR A 449 -11.26 -10.59 12.32
C TYR A 449 -10.12 -11.27 13.07
N SER A 450 -10.15 -11.24 14.39
CA SER A 450 -9.19 -11.96 15.25
C SER A 450 -9.44 -13.48 15.13
N LEU A 451 -8.38 -14.26 14.90
CA LEU A 451 -8.45 -15.73 14.77
C LEU A 451 -7.79 -16.45 15.94
N TYR A 452 -6.69 -15.91 16.45
CA TYR A 452 -5.94 -16.45 17.57
C TYR A 452 -5.15 -15.35 18.25
N SER A 453 -5.13 -15.37 19.58
CA SER A 453 -4.36 -14.41 20.38
C SER A 453 -3.72 -15.12 21.57
N SER A 454 -2.41 -14.97 21.73
CA SER A 454 -1.68 -15.40 22.92
C SER A 454 -0.72 -14.30 23.41
N ALA A 455 0.09 -14.58 24.44
CA ALA A 455 1.07 -13.60 24.91
C ALA A 455 2.22 -13.37 23.92
N THR A 456 2.45 -14.31 23.02
CA THR A 456 3.61 -14.39 22.14
C THR A 456 3.23 -14.43 20.67
N SER A 457 1.98 -14.73 20.36
CA SER A 457 1.52 -14.90 18.98
C SER A 457 0.17 -14.24 18.73
N LEU A 458 -0.05 -13.83 17.49
CA LEU A 458 -1.29 -13.24 17.00
C LEU A 458 -1.59 -13.77 15.61
N SER A 459 -2.85 -14.12 15.36
CA SER A 459 -3.36 -14.37 14.02
C SER A 459 -4.70 -13.70 13.79
N PHE A 460 -4.85 -13.13 12.61
CA PHE A 460 -6.06 -12.44 12.19
C PHE A 460 -6.29 -12.57 10.69
N LEU A 461 -7.53 -12.37 10.29
CA LEU A 461 -8.03 -12.47 8.93
C LEU A 461 -8.38 -11.08 8.40
N ARG A 462 -7.93 -10.77 7.18
CA ARG A 462 -8.33 -9.59 6.40
C ARG A 462 -9.20 -10.00 5.21
N VAL A 463 -10.41 -9.47 5.14
CA VAL A 463 -11.42 -9.84 4.14
C VAL A 463 -11.95 -8.60 3.45
N TRP A 464 -12.03 -8.63 2.12
CA TRP A 464 -12.79 -7.67 1.33
C TRP A 464 -13.66 -8.38 0.30
N ASP A 465 -14.77 -7.74 -0.04
CA ASP A 465 -15.79 -8.27 -0.93
C ASP A 465 -15.21 -8.79 -2.26
N GLN A 466 -15.59 -10.04 -2.59
CA GLN A 466 -15.16 -10.80 -3.77
C GLN A 466 -13.64 -10.83 -4.04
N SER A 467 -12.82 -10.48 -3.04
CA SER A 467 -11.37 -10.38 -3.17
C SER A 467 -10.69 -11.54 -2.45
N LYS A 468 -9.40 -11.74 -2.75
CA LYS A 468 -8.59 -12.73 -2.03
C LYS A 468 -8.55 -12.40 -0.54
N ARG A 469 -8.64 -13.42 0.30
CA ARG A 469 -8.63 -13.29 1.75
C ARG A 469 -7.22 -13.59 2.26
N TYR A 470 -6.80 -12.89 3.30
CA TYR A 470 -5.44 -13.01 3.84
C TYR A 470 -5.46 -13.34 5.33
N ILE A 471 -4.71 -14.36 5.73
CA ILE A 471 -4.48 -14.68 7.14
C ILE A 471 -3.06 -14.27 7.47
N THR A 472 -2.92 -13.39 8.45
CA THR A 472 -1.62 -13.05 9.04
C THR A 472 -1.45 -13.87 10.28
N ALA A 473 -0.29 -14.50 10.44
CA ALA A 473 0.09 -15.24 11.63
C ALA A 473 1.51 -14.84 12.03
N VAL A 474 1.70 -14.40 13.27
CA VAL A 474 2.99 -13.93 13.78
C VAL A 474 3.27 -14.54 15.15
N ASN A 475 4.53 -14.90 15.39
CA ASN A 475 5.04 -15.32 16.70
C ASN A 475 6.28 -14.50 17.05
N TRP A 476 6.11 -13.53 17.95
CA TRP A 476 7.19 -12.69 18.49
C TRP A 476 7.79 -13.23 19.79
N GLY A 477 7.33 -14.39 20.26
CA GLY A 477 7.94 -15.07 21.41
C GLY A 477 9.21 -15.83 21.05
N ASP A 478 9.85 -16.38 22.08
CA ASP A 478 11.11 -17.12 21.96
C ASP A 478 10.91 -18.64 21.74
N GLY A 479 9.67 -19.11 21.78
CA GLY A 479 9.32 -20.54 21.70
C GLY A 479 8.50 -20.90 20.45
N LEU A 480 8.32 -22.20 20.24
CA LEU A 480 7.38 -22.72 19.26
C LEU A 480 5.95 -22.59 19.80
N GLU A 481 5.06 -22.03 18.98
CA GLU A 481 3.64 -21.86 19.30
C GLU A 481 2.78 -22.59 18.26
N GLU A 482 1.79 -23.35 18.72
CA GLU A 482 0.73 -23.94 17.90
C GLU A 482 -0.47 -22.98 17.84
N LEU A 483 -0.86 -22.57 16.63
CA LEU A 483 -1.92 -21.60 16.38
C LEU A 483 -3.25 -22.31 16.13
N LYS A 484 -4.14 -22.30 17.13
CA LYS A 484 -5.49 -22.84 16.99
C LYS A 484 -6.43 -21.77 16.44
N LEU A 485 -6.46 -21.63 15.12
CA LEU A 485 -7.27 -20.63 14.43
C LEU A 485 -8.76 -20.91 14.63
N ASN A 486 -9.46 -19.97 15.27
CA ASN A 486 -10.90 -20.04 15.47
C ASN A 486 -11.55 -18.75 14.97
N LEU A 487 -12.53 -18.88 14.08
CA LEU A 487 -13.30 -17.74 13.58
C LEU A 487 -14.66 -17.72 14.27
N ALA A 488 -15.00 -16.60 14.90
CA ALA A 488 -16.34 -16.39 15.42
C ALA A 488 -17.38 -16.45 14.29
N PRO A 489 -18.59 -16.98 14.52
CA PRO A 489 -19.61 -17.12 13.47
C PRO A 489 -19.85 -15.78 12.77
N THR A 490 -19.40 -15.67 11.52
CA THR A 490 -19.45 -14.45 10.72
C THR A 490 -20.11 -14.78 9.39
N GLU A 491 -21.10 -13.98 9.01
CA GLU A 491 -21.88 -14.21 7.79
C GLU A 491 -21.00 -14.14 6.54
N GLY A 492 -21.03 -15.18 5.69
CA GLY A 492 -20.30 -15.24 4.42
C GLY A 492 -18.78 -15.48 4.53
N VAL A 493 -18.26 -15.77 5.73
CA VAL A 493 -16.82 -16.02 5.94
C VAL A 493 -16.60 -17.35 6.64
N GLU A 494 -16.04 -18.30 5.89
CA GLU A 494 -15.57 -19.59 6.40
C GLU A 494 -14.07 -19.75 6.16
N LEU A 495 -13.40 -20.42 7.10
CA LEU A 495 -11.99 -20.79 6.96
C LEU A 495 -11.87 -22.10 6.18
N PRO A 496 -11.07 -22.17 5.11
CA PRO A 496 -10.83 -23.40 4.38
C PRO A 496 -9.93 -24.36 5.19
N GLU A 497 -9.86 -25.63 4.79
CA GLU A 497 -8.92 -26.57 5.44
C GLU A 497 -7.45 -26.24 5.15
N THR A 498 -7.18 -25.68 3.97
CA THR A 498 -5.84 -25.30 3.52
C THR A 498 -5.82 -23.89 2.96
N ALA A 499 -4.70 -23.19 3.14
CA ALA A 499 -4.42 -21.90 2.53
C ALA A 499 -3.02 -21.91 1.92
N LYS A 500 -2.77 -21.02 0.94
CA LYS A 500 -1.46 -20.94 0.27
C LYS A 500 -0.56 -19.92 0.96
N VAL A 501 0.72 -20.22 1.08
CA VAL A 501 1.71 -19.24 1.58
C VAL A 501 1.90 -18.14 0.56
N LYS A 502 1.68 -16.88 0.95
CA LYS A 502 1.98 -15.71 0.11
C LYS A 502 3.34 -15.12 0.42
N LEU A 503 3.64 -14.92 1.71
CA LEU A 503 4.93 -14.44 2.19
C LEU A 503 5.27 -15.15 3.50
N SER A 504 6.55 -15.44 3.69
CA SER A 504 7.09 -16.05 4.91
C SER A 504 8.40 -15.39 5.28
N THR A 505 8.65 -15.25 6.58
CA THR A 505 9.96 -14.80 7.08
C THR A 505 11.00 -15.91 7.08
N ASP A 506 10.57 -17.17 7.06
CA ASP A 506 11.43 -18.37 7.06
C ASP A 506 11.40 -19.09 5.71
N GLN A 507 12.49 -19.76 5.37
CA GLN A 507 12.69 -20.54 4.14
C GLN A 507 11.91 -21.87 4.15
N GLU A 508 11.48 -22.37 5.30
CA GLU A 508 10.70 -23.61 5.40
C GLU A 508 9.33 -23.53 4.74
N PHE A 509 8.72 -22.34 4.72
CA PHE A 509 7.43 -22.10 4.07
C PHE A 509 7.68 -21.50 2.68
N GLU A 510 7.73 -22.38 1.67
CA GLU A 510 7.87 -21.96 0.29
C GLU A 510 6.62 -21.19 -0.20
N VAL A 511 6.84 -20.17 -1.04
CA VAL A 511 5.75 -19.38 -1.62
C VAL A 511 4.85 -20.27 -2.47
N ASP A 512 3.54 -20.06 -2.36
CA ASP A 512 2.45 -20.81 -2.99
C ASP A 512 2.27 -22.27 -2.54
N SER A 513 3.06 -22.74 -1.56
CA SER A 513 2.83 -24.05 -0.93
C SER A 513 1.54 -24.07 -0.10
N PRO A 514 0.78 -25.19 -0.10
CA PRO A 514 -0.41 -25.33 0.73
C PRO A 514 -0.05 -25.63 2.18
N VAL A 515 -0.71 -24.96 3.12
CA VAL A 515 -0.56 -25.16 4.57
C VAL A 515 -1.91 -25.50 5.18
N HIS A 516 -1.94 -26.53 6.02
CA HIS A 516 -3.13 -26.92 6.78
C HIS A 516 -3.36 -25.95 7.94
N LEU A 517 -4.54 -25.35 8.00
CA LEU A 517 -4.85 -24.32 9.01
C LEU A 517 -5.06 -24.88 10.42
N LYS A 518 -5.36 -26.19 10.54
CA LYS A 518 -5.60 -26.85 11.84
C LYS A 518 -4.33 -27.13 12.63
N ASP A 519 -3.22 -27.39 11.93
CA ASP A 519 -1.94 -27.82 12.53
C ASP A 519 -0.84 -26.77 12.32
N LEU A 520 -1.23 -25.50 12.24
CA LEU A 520 -0.30 -24.41 11.97
C LEU A 520 0.60 -24.17 13.19
N THR A 521 1.92 -24.31 13.00
CA THR A 521 2.93 -24.05 14.03
C THR A 521 3.91 -22.99 13.56
N LEU A 522 4.29 -22.07 14.46
CA LEU A 522 5.30 -21.04 14.19
C LEU A 522 6.41 -21.12 15.24
N LYS A 523 7.66 -21.08 14.78
CA LYS A 523 8.85 -20.92 15.63
C LYS A 523 9.02 -19.46 16.06
N ALA A 524 9.98 -19.24 16.95
CA ALA A 524 10.34 -17.94 17.46
C ALA A 524 10.70 -16.94 16.34
N GLY A 525 10.08 -15.75 16.37
CA GLY A 525 10.32 -14.68 15.40
C GLY A 525 9.83 -14.98 13.98
N GLN A 526 8.99 -15.99 13.79
CA GLN A 526 8.41 -16.31 12.49
C GLN A 526 7.10 -15.56 12.22
N ALA A 527 6.91 -15.15 10.98
CA ALA A 527 5.66 -14.64 10.46
C ALA A 527 5.30 -15.26 9.12
N LEU A 528 4.00 -15.47 8.93
CA LEU A 528 3.43 -16.10 7.76
C LEU A 528 2.21 -15.29 7.31
N LEU A 529 2.17 -14.98 6.03
CA LEU A 529 1.00 -14.42 5.36
C LEU A 529 0.44 -15.49 4.43
N LEU A 530 -0.73 -16.02 4.77
CA LEU A 530 -1.45 -16.99 3.96
C LEU A 530 -2.54 -16.31 3.13
N GLN A 531 -2.88 -16.88 1.98
CA GLN A 531 -3.93 -16.41 1.09
C GLN A 531 -4.87 -17.54 0.69
N PHE A 532 -6.15 -17.21 0.53
CA PHE A 532 -7.16 -18.13 -0.01
C PHE A 532 -8.24 -17.37 -0.79
N PRO A 533 -8.91 -18.00 -1.78
CA PRO A 533 -9.89 -17.34 -2.62
C PRO A 533 -11.22 -17.08 -1.89
N TYR A 534 -12.01 -16.16 -2.42
CA TYR A 534 -13.41 -15.98 -2.03
C TYR A 534 -14.21 -17.21 -2.48
N THR A 535 -14.86 -17.87 -1.53
CA THR A 535 -15.80 -18.98 -1.78
C THR A 535 -17.20 -18.39 -1.81
N GLY A 536 -17.81 -18.44 -3.00
CA GLY A 536 -19.13 -17.89 -3.40
C GLY A 536 -20.15 -17.67 -2.31
#